data_AF-A0A969LR25-F1
#
_entry.id   AF-A0A969LR25-F1
#
_cell.length_a   1.000
_cell.length_b   1.000
_cell.length_c   1.000
_cell.angle_alpha   90.00
_cell.angle_beta   90.00
_cell.angle_gamma   90.00
#
_symmetry.space_group_name_H-M   'P 1'
#
loop_
_entity.id
_entity.type
_entity.pdbx_description
1 polymer ?
#
loop_
_entity_poly.entity_id
_entity_poly.type
_entity_poly.pdbx_seq_one_letter_code
_entity_poly.pdbx_strand_id
1 'polypeptide(L)'
;MYSGRLAGVGFRSTLIFAAVLAALTMPGRLQAQQFASTSASHKAKPADKAPAAKIETTRTRFIINLERHVDFEVSALTQPNRVLVDLPDVKVVLPDPLGDTPVGLIKSFRHGVSAPGKSRVVIDVTGPVVVERTDIEKGPDGKSAKLTVDIVSAPKPRQPS
;
A
#
# COMPACT_ATOMS: atom_id res chain seq x y z
N MET A 1 -43.86 -29.15 -20.16
CA MET A 1 -42.73 -29.53 -21.04
C MET A 1 -42.00 -28.26 -21.44
N TYR A 2 -40.89 -27.94 -20.79
CA TYR A 2 -39.96 -26.89 -21.26
C TYR A 2 -38.56 -27.46 -21.14
N SER A 3 -38.08 -27.95 -22.27
CA SER A 3 -36.71 -28.36 -22.51
C SER A 3 -35.91 -27.14 -22.93
N GLY A 4 -34.71 -26.95 -22.37
CA GLY A 4 -33.82 -25.86 -22.78
C GLY A 4 -32.66 -25.62 -21.81
N ARG A 5 -31.84 -26.65 -21.56
CA ARG A 5 -30.47 -26.46 -21.04
C ARG A 5 -29.51 -26.50 -22.22
N LEU A 6 -28.40 -25.76 -22.06
CA LEU A 6 -27.01 -26.06 -22.44
C LEU A 6 -26.33 -24.99 -23.33
N ALA A 7 -25.57 -24.15 -22.67
CA ALA A 7 -24.27 -23.62 -23.08
C ALA A 7 -23.53 -23.37 -21.77
N GLY A 8 -22.28 -23.72 -21.52
CA GLY A 8 -21.18 -24.21 -22.31
C GLY A 8 -19.93 -23.96 -21.46
N VAL A 9 -18.77 -24.35 -21.97
CA VAL A 9 -17.43 -24.06 -21.44
C VAL A 9 -16.93 -25.03 -20.37
N GLY A 10 -16.12 -25.96 -20.86
CA GLY A 10 -15.40 -26.95 -20.08
C GLY A 10 -14.20 -26.38 -19.34
N PHE A 11 -13.86 -27.06 -18.25
CA PHE A 11 -12.57 -26.96 -17.61
C PHE A 11 -11.87 -28.31 -17.77
N ARG A 12 -10.94 -28.35 -18.72
CA ARG A 12 -9.89 -29.36 -18.80
C ARG A 12 -8.82 -28.95 -17.79
N SER A 13 -8.56 -29.80 -16.79
CA SER A 13 -7.20 -29.99 -16.29
C SER A 13 -7.17 -31.19 -15.37
N THR A 14 -6.67 -32.28 -15.94
CA THR A 14 -6.38 -33.54 -15.31
C THR A 14 -5.15 -33.39 -14.43
N LEU A 15 -5.24 -33.95 -13.22
CA LEU A 15 -4.14 -34.28 -12.31
C LEU A 15 -2.95 -34.92 -13.05
N ILE A 16 -1.71 -34.53 -12.69
CA ILE A 16 -0.63 -35.49 -12.41
C ILE A 16 0.23 -34.91 -11.27
N PHE A 17 0.02 -35.44 -10.07
CA PHE A 17 0.90 -35.32 -8.92
C PHE A 17 1.89 -36.47 -9.03
N ALA A 18 3.09 -36.23 -9.56
CA ALA A 18 4.14 -37.24 -9.63
C ALA A 18 5.08 -37.05 -8.44
N ALA A 19 4.90 -37.91 -7.44
CA ALA A 19 5.81 -38.13 -6.33
C ALA A 19 7.15 -38.69 -6.86
N VAL A 20 8.26 -38.06 -6.48
CA VAL A 20 9.60 -38.66 -6.60
C VAL A 20 10.15 -38.84 -5.19
N LEU A 21 10.27 -40.11 -4.86
CA LEU A 21 10.79 -40.73 -3.65
C LEU A 21 12.33 -40.66 -3.67
N ALA A 22 12.94 -40.10 -2.63
CA ALA A 22 14.37 -40.31 -2.36
C ALA A 22 14.61 -40.41 -0.85
N ALA A 23 14.57 -41.65 -0.37
CA ALA A 23 15.15 -42.04 0.90
C ALA A 23 16.69 -42.06 0.76
N LEU A 24 17.43 -41.60 1.76
CA LEU A 24 18.33 -42.43 2.57
C LEU A 24 19.09 -41.58 3.61
N THR A 25 19.09 -42.15 4.80
CA THR A 25 19.86 -41.85 6.01
C THR A 25 21.38 -41.76 5.79
N MET A 26 22.05 -40.77 6.38
CA MET A 26 23.42 -40.91 6.88
C MET A 26 23.62 -40.20 8.24
N PRO A 27 24.21 -40.89 9.24
CA PRO A 27 24.56 -40.34 10.54
C PRO A 27 25.96 -39.70 10.52
N GLY A 28 26.12 -38.66 11.33
CA GLY A 28 27.35 -38.19 12.00
C GLY A 28 28.69 -38.24 11.29
N ARG A 29 29.35 -37.07 11.19
CA ARG A 29 30.72 -36.86 11.70
C ARG A 29 30.90 -35.45 12.23
N LEU A 30 31.36 -35.37 13.49
CA LEU A 30 32.13 -34.25 14.01
C LEU A 30 33.27 -33.96 13.04
N GLN A 31 33.37 -32.73 12.56
CA GLN A 31 34.65 -32.17 12.16
C GLN A 31 34.68 -30.71 12.63
N ALA A 32 35.24 -30.52 13.82
CA ALA A 32 35.82 -29.25 14.19
C ALA A 32 36.90 -28.90 13.18
N GLN A 33 36.70 -27.84 12.40
CA GLN A 33 37.78 -27.13 11.74
C GLN A 33 37.68 -25.66 12.09
N GLN A 34 38.36 -25.34 13.20
CA GLN A 34 38.89 -24.02 13.45
C GLN A 34 39.76 -23.63 12.25
N PHE A 35 39.30 -22.66 11.47
CA PHE A 35 40.19 -21.80 10.72
C PHE A 35 40.12 -20.42 11.34
N ALA A 36 41.11 -20.17 12.20
CA ALA A 36 41.46 -18.85 12.66
C ALA A 36 41.86 -18.01 11.43
N SER A 37 40.95 -17.15 10.97
CA SER A 37 41.32 -16.03 10.11
C SER A 37 41.68 -14.85 11.02
N THR A 38 42.94 -14.81 11.45
CA THR A 38 43.58 -13.53 11.78
C THR A 38 43.73 -12.77 10.49
N SER A 39 43.16 -11.56 10.39
CA SER A 39 43.72 -10.50 9.55
C SER A 39 43.17 -9.13 9.95
N ALA A 40 44.13 -8.32 10.40
CA ALA A 40 44.24 -6.89 10.16
C ALA A 40 43.16 -5.96 10.74
N SER A 41 43.52 -5.43 11.92
CA SER A 41 43.37 -4.02 12.30
C SER A 41 43.14 -3.09 11.11
N HIS A 42 41.88 -2.70 10.90
CA HIS A 42 41.57 -1.49 10.15
C HIS A 42 41.44 -0.38 11.17
N LYS A 43 42.51 0.41 11.27
CA LYS A 43 42.53 1.73 11.89
C LYS A 43 41.39 2.55 11.27
N ALA A 44 40.26 2.61 11.97
CA ALA A 44 39.10 3.37 11.56
C ALA A 44 39.47 4.85 11.58
N LYS A 45 39.66 5.41 10.37
CA LYS A 45 39.71 6.83 10.10
C LYS A 45 38.39 7.47 10.59
N PRO A 46 38.38 8.70 11.12
CA PRO A 46 37.15 9.31 11.61
C PRO A 46 36.13 9.34 10.48
N ALA A 47 34.96 8.74 10.71
CA ALA A 47 33.85 8.81 9.78
C ALA A 47 33.48 10.28 9.61
N ASP A 48 33.74 10.80 8.42
CA ASP A 48 33.19 12.08 7.98
C ASP A 48 31.68 12.05 8.24
N LYS A 49 31.19 13.12 8.88
CA LYS A 49 29.77 13.29 9.23
C LYS A 49 28.92 12.93 8.02
N ALA A 50 28.15 11.84 8.14
CA ALA A 50 27.12 11.53 7.17
C ALA A 50 26.27 12.80 6.98
N PRO A 51 26.03 13.26 5.74
CA PRO A 51 25.14 14.39 5.52
C PRO A 51 23.79 14.01 6.14
N ALA A 52 23.34 14.83 7.11
CA ALA A 52 21.98 14.71 7.61
C ALA A 52 21.07 14.93 6.39
N ALA A 53 20.46 13.86 5.89
CA ALA A 53 19.45 13.96 4.85
C ALA A 53 18.39 14.92 5.39
N LYS A 54 18.29 16.11 4.79
CA LYS A 54 17.20 17.03 5.04
C LYS A 54 15.95 16.34 4.50
N ILE A 55 15.25 15.61 5.36
CA ILE A 55 13.95 15.05 5.02
C ILE A 55 13.00 16.24 4.98
N GLU A 56 12.87 16.88 3.82
CA GLU A 56 11.72 17.75 3.56
C GLU A 56 10.48 16.86 3.58
N THR A 57 9.70 16.97 4.65
CA THR A 57 8.42 16.29 4.76
C THR A 57 7.45 16.95 3.78
N THR A 58 7.33 16.38 2.59
CA THR A 58 6.30 16.77 1.63
C THR A 58 4.94 16.37 2.19
N ARG A 59 4.18 17.33 2.74
CA ARG A 59 2.77 17.15 3.10
C ARG A 59 1.91 17.39 1.87
N THR A 60 1.00 16.47 1.58
CA THR A 60 0.03 16.62 0.49
C THR A 60 -1.38 16.55 1.06
N ARG A 61 -2.23 17.50 0.67
CA ARG A 61 -3.63 17.56 1.06
C ARG A 61 -4.51 17.07 -0.09
N PHE A 62 -5.33 16.07 0.16
CA PHE A 62 -6.35 15.60 -0.77
C PHE A 62 -7.73 16.01 -0.26
N ILE A 63 -8.52 16.66 -1.11
CA ILE A 63 -9.85 17.18 -0.76
C ILE A 63 -10.89 16.44 -1.59
N ILE A 64 -11.91 15.92 -0.91
CA ILE A 64 -13.03 15.20 -1.48
C ILE A 64 -14.31 15.96 -1.14
N ASN A 65 -15.04 16.41 -2.15
CA ASN A 65 -16.35 17.03 -1.96
C ASN A 65 -17.43 15.94 -1.94
N LEU A 66 -18.32 16.02 -0.97
CA LEU A 66 -19.38 15.04 -0.72
C LEU A 66 -20.73 15.76 -0.73
N GLU A 67 -21.78 15.11 -1.23
CA GLU A 67 -23.13 15.69 -1.19
C GLU A 67 -23.70 15.86 0.23
N ARG A 68 -23.16 15.13 1.21
CA ARG A 68 -23.56 15.19 2.62
C ARG A 68 -22.45 14.78 3.56
N HIS A 69 -22.58 15.18 4.82
CA HIS A 69 -21.72 14.69 5.90
C HIS A 69 -21.99 13.19 6.16
N VAL A 70 -20.93 12.40 6.28
CA VAL A 70 -20.99 10.96 6.46
C VAL A 70 -19.84 10.48 7.35
N ASP A 71 -20.00 9.30 7.93
CA ASP A 71 -18.89 8.58 8.55
C ASP A 71 -18.00 7.97 7.48
N PHE A 72 -16.69 7.95 7.73
CA PHE A 72 -15.69 7.47 6.78
C PHE A 72 -14.55 6.77 7.50
N GLU A 73 -13.81 5.94 6.77
CA GLU A 73 -12.60 5.27 7.26
C GLU A 73 -11.44 5.53 6.29
N VAL A 74 -10.24 5.80 6.83
CA VAL A 74 -9.04 6.01 6.01
C VAL A 74 -7.95 5.05 6.45
N SER A 75 -7.37 4.34 5.49
CA SER A 75 -6.26 3.42 5.73
C SER A 75 -5.13 3.60 4.71
N ALA A 76 -3.88 3.51 5.15
CA ALA A 76 -2.71 3.50 4.28
C ALA A 76 -2.15 2.08 4.17
N LEU A 77 -1.90 1.64 2.94
CA LEU A 77 -1.35 0.33 2.60
C LEU A 77 0.01 0.50 1.91
N THR A 78 0.90 -0.47 2.06
CA THR A 78 2.27 -0.43 1.50
C THR A 78 2.52 -1.43 0.37
N GLN A 79 1.55 -2.29 0.05
CA GLN A 79 1.68 -3.33 -0.99
C GLN A 79 0.46 -3.38 -1.93
N PRO A 80 0.49 -2.64 -3.06
CA PRO A 80 1.30 -1.42 -3.33
C PRO A 80 0.93 -0.24 -2.42
N ASN A 81 1.76 0.82 -2.45
CA ASN A 81 1.56 2.03 -1.68
C ASN A 81 0.30 2.79 -2.13
N ARG A 82 -0.70 2.85 -1.25
CA ARG A 82 -1.98 3.50 -1.53
C ARG A 82 -2.69 3.91 -0.26
N VAL A 83 -3.51 4.95 -0.36
CA VAL A 83 -4.44 5.37 0.69
C VAL A 83 -5.85 5.04 0.24
N LEU A 84 -6.60 4.36 1.08
CA LEU A 84 -8.00 4.02 0.86
C LEU A 84 -8.85 4.94 1.73
N VAL A 85 -9.91 5.48 1.13
CA VAL A 85 -10.95 6.23 1.83
C VAL A 85 -12.27 5.50 1.58
N ASP A 86 -12.80 4.86 2.61
CA ASP A 86 -14.05 4.13 2.57
C ASP A 86 -15.20 5.05 2.95
N LEU A 87 -16.23 5.04 2.11
CA LEU A 87 -17.39 5.90 2.23
C LEU A 87 -18.66 5.05 2.11
N PRO A 88 -19.76 5.44 2.79
CA PRO A 88 -21.07 4.89 2.47
C PRO A 88 -21.49 5.36 1.07
N ASP A 89 -22.63 4.86 0.58
CA ASP A 89 -23.20 5.31 -0.70
C ASP A 89 -23.54 6.81 -0.66
N VAL A 90 -22.64 7.62 -1.20
CA VAL A 90 -22.68 9.08 -1.23
C VAL A 90 -22.10 9.54 -2.55
N LYS A 91 -22.65 10.63 -3.11
CA LYS A 91 -22.03 11.25 -4.28
C LYS A 91 -20.72 11.90 -3.87
N VAL A 92 -19.68 11.50 -4.60
CA VAL A 92 -18.31 11.97 -4.42
C VAL A 92 -17.90 12.80 -5.63
N VAL A 93 -17.34 13.97 -5.38
CA VAL A 93 -16.70 14.81 -6.38
C VAL A 93 -15.21 14.90 -6.03
N LEU A 94 -14.39 14.31 -6.89
CA LEU A 94 -12.93 14.32 -6.76
C LEU A 94 -12.33 15.53 -7.51
N PRO A 95 -11.08 15.90 -7.20
CA PRO A 95 -10.31 16.82 -8.03
C PRO A 95 -10.17 16.30 -9.46
N ASP A 96 -9.77 17.19 -10.38
CA ASP A 96 -9.45 16.79 -11.75
C ASP A 96 -8.37 15.69 -11.76
N PRO A 97 -8.53 14.65 -12.60
CA PRO A 97 -7.57 13.57 -12.67
C PRO A 97 -6.18 14.12 -12.99
N LEU A 98 -5.17 13.57 -12.32
CA LEU A 98 -3.78 13.92 -12.59
C LEU A 98 -3.37 13.43 -13.98
N GLY A 99 -2.50 14.20 -14.64
CA GLY A 99 -1.79 13.73 -15.84
C GLY A 99 -0.65 12.76 -15.48
N ASP A 100 0.35 12.63 -16.36
CA ASP A 100 1.46 11.70 -16.16
C ASP A 100 2.43 12.09 -15.03
N THR A 101 2.35 13.34 -14.55
CA THR A 101 3.21 13.86 -13.49
C THR A 101 2.50 13.82 -12.14
N PRO A 102 3.08 13.18 -11.10
CA PRO A 102 2.53 13.19 -9.75
C PRO A 102 2.44 14.61 -9.17
N VAL A 103 1.39 14.85 -8.37
CA VAL A 103 1.23 16.11 -7.63
C VAL A 103 1.46 15.83 -6.15
N GLY A 104 2.55 16.38 -5.61
CA GLY A 104 3.00 16.07 -4.25
C GLY A 104 3.30 14.59 -4.09
N LEU A 105 2.62 13.93 -3.15
CA LEU A 105 2.74 12.49 -2.90
C LEU A 105 1.75 11.63 -3.71
N ILE A 106 0.83 12.24 -4.46
CA ILE A 106 -0.25 11.53 -5.15
C ILE A 106 0.14 11.29 -6.60
N LYS A 107 0.06 10.03 -7.02
CA LYS A 107 0.40 9.57 -8.36
C LYS A 107 -0.84 9.50 -9.26
N SER A 108 -1.93 8.95 -8.72
CA SER A 108 -3.23 8.83 -9.37
C SER A 108 -4.29 8.57 -8.31
N PHE A 109 -5.55 8.71 -8.68
CA PHE A 109 -6.65 8.34 -7.80
C PHE A 109 -7.85 7.86 -8.62
N ARG A 110 -8.71 7.09 -7.96
CA ARG A 110 -9.93 6.56 -8.55
C ARG A 110 -11.00 6.40 -7.48
N HIS A 111 -12.26 6.44 -7.90
CA HIS A 111 -13.41 6.16 -7.07
C HIS A 111 -14.27 5.08 -7.71
N GLY A 112 -14.85 4.21 -6.89
CA GLY A 112 -15.79 3.20 -7.36
C GLY A 112 -16.50 2.48 -6.23
N VAL A 113 -17.50 1.69 -6.60
CA VAL A 113 -18.21 0.80 -5.68
C VAL A 113 -17.26 -0.27 -5.16
N SER A 114 -17.18 -0.42 -3.84
CA SER A 114 -16.35 -1.46 -3.22
C SER A 114 -17.16 -2.59 -2.61
N ALA A 115 -18.40 -2.32 -2.21
CA ALA A 115 -19.37 -3.29 -1.75
C ALA A 115 -20.78 -2.72 -1.93
N PRO A 116 -21.85 -3.51 -1.81
CA PRO A 116 -23.21 -2.98 -1.79
C PRO A 116 -23.36 -1.88 -0.73
N GLY A 117 -23.79 -0.69 -1.16
CA GLY A 117 -23.96 0.48 -0.29
C GLY A 117 -22.65 1.15 0.18
N LYS A 118 -21.50 0.76 -0.36
CA LYS A 118 -20.18 1.34 -0.03
C LYS A 118 -19.39 1.71 -1.28
N SER A 119 -18.77 2.88 -1.24
CA SER A 119 -17.78 3.29 -2.22
C SER A 119 -16.40 3.43 -1.58
N ARG A 120 -15.36 3.44 -2.42
CA ARG A 120 -13.99 3.65 -1.99
C ARG A 120 -13.30 4.58 -2.95
N VAL A 121 -12.61 5.57 -2.40
CA VAL A 121 -11.60 6.33 -3.12
C VAL A 121 -10.26 5.66 -2.86
N VAL A 122 -9.55 5.30 -3.92
CA VAL A 122 -8.20 4.78 -3.85
C VAL A 122 -7.27 5.84 -4.39
N ILE A 123 -6.31 6.25 -3.56
CA ILE A 123 -5.29 7.23 -3.89
C ILE A 123 -3.97 6.47 -3.99
N ASP A 124 -3.46 6.31 -5.21
CA ASP A 124 -2.16 5.70 -5.43
C ASP A 124 -1.08 6.76 -5.17
N VAL A 125 -0.09 6.42 -4.36
CA VAL A 125 0.93 7.37 -3.89
C VAL A 125 2.32 7.01 -4.40
N THR A 126 3.21 8.00 -4.43
CA THR A 126 4.57 7.85 -4.99
C THR A 126 5.51 6.99 -4.14
N GLY A 127 5.18 6.76 -2.87
CA GLY A 127 5.94 5.93 -1.94
C GLY A 127 5.15 5.61 -0.67
N PRO A 128 5.76 4.98 0.34
CA PRO A 128 5.11 4.76 1.63
C PRO A 128 4.67 6.08 2.27
N VAL A 129 3.42 6.16 2.71
CA VAL A 129 2.85 7.34 3.37
C VAL A 129 2.14 6.96 4.66
N VAL A 130 1.96 7.95 5.53
CA VAL A 130 1.06 7.87 6.68
C VAL A 130 0.01 8.96 6.58
N VAL A 131 -1.19 8.68 7.08
CA VAL A 131 -2.26 9.67 7.20
C VAL A 131 -1.96 10.52 8.43
N GLU A 132 -1.70 11.80 8.21
CA GLU A 132 -1.34 12.74 9.27
C GLU A 132 -2.59 13.34 9.92
N ARG A 133 -3.60 13.68 9.11
CA ARG A 133 -4.86 14.24 9.58
C ARG A 133 -5.99 13.91 8.63
N THR A 134 -7.16 13.64 9.20
CA THR A 134 -8.43 13.59 8.49
C THR A 134 -9.41 14.55 9.14
N ASP A 135 -10.21 15.22 8.33
CA ASP A 135 -11.18 16.21 8.80
C ASP A 135 -12.38 16.24 7.85
N ILE A 136 -13.59 16.37 8.36
CA ILE A 136 -14.80 16.52 7.54
C ILE A 136 -15.55 17.75 8.02
N GLU A 137 -15.71 18.72 7.12
CA GLU A 137 -16.37 19.98 7.40
C GLU A 137 -17.67 20.07 6.61
N LYS A 138 -18.72 20.64 7.20
CA LYS A 138 -19.93 20.99 6.44
C LYS A 138 -19.59 22.07 5.41
N GLY A 139 -20.13 21.92 4.21
CA GLY A 139 -19.99 22.92 3.17
C GLY A 139 -20.79 24.20 3.46
N PRO A 140 -20.54 25.28 2.71
CA PRO A 140 -21.21 26.57 2.93
C PRO A 140 -22.73 26.53 2.78
N ASP A 141 -23.24 25.57 2.02
CA ASP A 141 -24.68 25.32 1.82
C ASP A 141 -25.35 24.59 3.01
N GLY A 142 -24.57 24.17 4.00
CA GLY A 142 -25.02 23.41 5.17
C GLY A 142 -25.46 21.98 4.87
N LYS A 143 -25.39 21.55 3.61
CA LYS A 143 -25.83 20.23 3.14
C LYS A 143 -24.65 19.38 2.72
N SER A 144 -23.80 19.92 1.84
CA SER A 144 -22.59 19.26 1.38
C SER A 144 -21.56 19.09 2.50
N ALA A 145 -20.54 18.28 2.26
CA ALA A 145 -19.39 18.16 3.13
C ALA A 145 -18.09 18.14 2.34
N LYS A 146 -17.02 18.58 2.99
CA LYS A 146 -15.66 18.58 2.46
C LYS A 146 -14.79 17.70 3.35
N LEU A 147 -14.45 16.52 2.85
CA LEU A 147 -13.51 15.61 3.50
C LEU A 147 -12.08 15.95 3.07
N THR A 148 -11.24 16.24 4.05
CA THR A 148 -9.81 16.54 3.86
C THR A 148 -8.98 15.39 4.41
N VAL A 149 -8.04 14.90 3.61
CA VAL A 149 -7.09 13.86 3.99
C VAL A 149 -5.68 14.40 3.75
N ASP A 150 -4.95 14.65 4.83
CA ASP A 150 -3.56 15.09 4.80
C ASP A 150 -2.64 13.88 4.96
N ILE A 151 -1.73 13.71 4.01
CA ILE A 151 -0.76 12.62 3.96
C ILE A 151 0.66 13.15 3.96
N VAL A 152 1.56 12.41 4.61
CA VAL A 152 3.00 12.70 4.65
C VAL A 152 3.78 11.42 4.34
N SER A 153 5.00 11.57 3.82
CA SER A 153 5.87 10.42 3.58
C SER A 153 6.15 9.68 4.87
N ALA A 154 6.05 8.34 4.83
CA ALA A 154 6.37 7.53 5.98
C ALA A 154 7.88 7.58 6.25
N PRO A 155 8.31 7.66 7.53
CA PRO A 155 9.72 7.57 7.87
C PRO A 155 10.26 6.20 7.48
N LYS A 156 11.48 6.17 6.93
CA LYS A 156 12.16 4.92 6.59
C LYS A 156 12.38 4.09 7.88
N PRO A 157 12.02 2.80 7.91
CA PRO A 157 12.31 1.95 9.07
C PRO A 157 13.82 1.96 9.37
N ARG A 158 14.20 2.20 10.63
CA ARG A 158 15.59 1.98 11.08
C ARG A 158 15.86 0.48 11.01
N GLN A 159 16.82 0.06 10.19
CA GLN A 159 17.33 -1.31 10.28
C GLN A 159 18.13 -1.45 11.58
N PRO A 160 17.91 -2.50 12.39
CA PRO A 160 18.84 -2.84 13.45
C PRO A 160 20.18 -3.24 12.83
N SER A 161 21.26 -2.68 13.38
CA SER A 161 22.66 -2.94 13.01
C SER A 161 23.09 -4.36 13.35
#